data_AF-A0A960MRU6-F1
#
_entry.id   AF-A0A960MRU6-F1
#
_cell.length_a   1.000
_cell.length_b   1.000
_cell.length_c   1.000
_cell.angle_alpha   90.00
_cell.angle_beta   90.00
_cell.angle_gamma   90.00
#
_symmetry.space_group_name_H-M   'P 1'
#
loop_
_entity.id
_entity.type
_entity.pdbx_description
1 polymer ?
#
loop_
_entity_poly.entity_id
_entity_poly.type
_entity_poly.pdbx_seq_one_letter_code
_entity_poly.pdbx_strand_id
1 'polypeptide(L)'
;VVSFGGRLGGAIAPALTAWLLKDWFDWRVVLVLYGVSGMLVALLFWWVVRETPEAHPKCNAAERAVIRAGSDPKTETGPPPFPPLVPLIKSPTMWLMGLLQYGINVGWVFLVTWLPTYLKDVRDVDPKVGGWMSTLVLGAGILGMLSGGPLTDIASRRLGVRWGRSLPMIGCYAVALVAYLSCLKLESAWSFIAAVSLVAFATDMSVPAIWAYMQDVGGRNTAAVFGWGNMWGNLGAATTPLLVPVVLQRWDTNGDWHEAFLLFSVGYLAAMLAAMGINANRKVE
;
A
#
# COMPACT_ATOMS: atom_id res chain seq x y z
N VAL A 1 -7.29 -9.70 1.74
CA VAL A 1 -7.43 -10.65 0.62
C VAL A 1 -7.40 -9.94 -0.74
N VAL A 2 -8.22 -8.92 -1.00
CA VAL A 2 -8.23 -8.25 -2.33
C VAL A 2 -6.87 -7.67 -2.74
N SER A 3 -6.20 -6.93 -1.84
CA SER A 3 -4.90 -6.31 -2.14
C SER A 3 -3.76 -7.32 -2.41
N PHE A 4 -3.92 -8.58 -1.98
CA PHE A 4 -2.96 -9.67 -2.23
C PHE A 4 -2.82 -10.02 -3.70
N GLY A 5 -3.92 -10.04 -4.45
CA GLY A 5 -3.89 -10.32 -5.88
C GLY A 5 -3.03 -9.32 -6.65
N GLY A 6 -3.11 -8.03 -6.30
CA GLY A 6 -2.31 -6.98 -6.93
C GLY A 6 -0.81 -7.14 -6.70
N ARG A 7 -0.40 -7.42 -5.46
CA ARG A 7 1.02 -7.67 -5.11
C ARG A 7 1.57 -8.94 -5.78
N LEU A 8 0.77 -10.00 -5.81
CA LEU A 8 1.15 -11.26 -6.46
C LEU A 8 1.31 -11.06 -7.98
N GLY A 9 0.36 -10.36 -8.62
CA GLY A 9 0.44 -10.00 -10.03
C GLY A 9 1.68 -9.17 -10.34
N GLY A 10 1.98 -8.16 -9.52
CA GLY A 10 3.18 -7.32 -9.67
C GLY A 10 4.50 -8.08 -9.51
N ALA A 11 4.55 -9.12 -8.68
CA ALA A 11 5.73 -9.97 -8.51
C ALA A 11 5.91 -10.97 -9.67
N ILE A 12 4.82 -11.54 -10.18
CA ILE A 12 4.87 -12.56 -11.24
C ILE A 12 5.07 -11.92 -12.62
N ALA A 13 4.44 -10.77 -12.89
CA ALA A 13 4.39 -10.18 -14.22
C ALA A 13 5.77 -9.90 -14.85
N PRO A 14 6.78 -9.33 -14.15
CA PRO A 14 8.10 -9.11 -14.73
C PRO A 14 8.80 -10.41 -15.14
N ALA A 15 8.76 -11.43 -14.28
CA ALA A 15 9.38 -12.72 -14.54
C ALA A 15 8.70 -13.46 -15.70
N LEU A 16 7.36 -13.45 -15.73
CA LEU A 16 6.58 -14.01 -16.82
C LEU A 16 6.87 -13.29 -18.14
N THR A 17 6.93 -11.96 -18.12
CA THR A 17 7.23 -11.16 -19.31
C THR A 17 8.63 -11.47 -19.84
N ALA A 18 9.64 -11.52 -18.97
CA ALA A 18 11.01 -11.84 -19.36
C ALA A 18 11.13 -13.24 -19.99
N TRP A 19 10.47 -14.24 -19.40
CA TRP A 19 10.45 -15.60 -19.94
C TRP A 19 9.76 -15.69 -21.31
N LEU A 20 8.60 -15.04 -21.46
CA LEU A 20 7.88 -15.01 -22.74
C LEU A 20 8.70 -14.33 -23.85
N LEU A 21 9.35 -13.21 -23.54
CA LEU A 21 10.17 -12.47 -24.50
C LEU A 21 11.45 -13.21 -24.91
N LYS A 22 12.05 -13.95 -23.97
CA LYS A 22 13.32 -14.63 -24.21
C LYS A 22 13.14 -15.89 -25.06
N ASP A 23 12.13 -16.69 -24.76
CA ASP A 23 12.08 -18.07 -25.22
C ASP A 23 10.94 -18.34 -26.23
N TRP A 24 9.95 -17.44 -26.37
CA TRP A 24 8.71 -17.76 -27.09
C TRP A 24 8.23 -16.70 -28.10
N PHE A 25 8.21 -15.42 -27.72
CA PHE A 25 7.44 -14.40 -28.44
C PHE A 25 8.14 -13.04 -28.54
N ASP A 26 7.82 -12.27 -29.59
CA ASP A 26 8.14 -10.85 -29.69
C ASP A 26 7.25 -10.00 -28.75
N TRP A 27 7.73 -8.83 -28.34
CA TRP A 27 7.02 -7.90 -27.46
C TRP A 27 5.61 -7.55 -27.93
N ARG A 28 5.38 -7.46 -29.25
CA ARG A 28 4.03 -7.18 -29.79
C ARG A 28 3.04 -8.29 -29.43
N VAL A 29 3.48 -9.55 -29.54
CA VAL A 29 2.64 -10.71 -29.25
C VAL A 29 2.37 -10.79 -27.75
N VAL A 30 3.38 -10.53 -26.90
CA VAL A 30 3.20 -10.50 -25.45
C VAL A 30 2.17 -9.44 -25.01
N LEU A 31 2.19 -8.25 -25.63
CA LEU A 31 1.18 -7.23 -25.37
C LEU A 31 -0.24 -7.66 -25.80
N VAL A 32 -0.37 -8.30 -26.96
CA VAL A 32 -1.66 -8.83 -27.42
C VAL A 32 -2.17 -9.91 -26.47
N LEU A 33 -1.29 -10.82 -25.99
CA LEU A 33 -1.64 -11.84 -25.01
C LEU A 33 -2.17 -11.23 -23.70
N TYR A 34 -1.53 -10.18 -23.18
CA TYR A 34 -2.00 -9.45 -22.00
C TYR A 34 -3.31 -8.70 -22.24
N GLY A 35 -3.50 -8.12 -23.42
CA GLY A 35 -4.77 -7.48 -23.79
C GLY A 35 -5.93 -8.48 -23.84
N VAL A 36 -5.72 -9.62 -24.48
CA VAL A 36 -6.74 -10.69 -24.58
C VAL A 36 -7.04 -11.29 -23.21
N SER A 37 -6.02 -11.59 -22.40
CA SER A 37 -6.24 -12.12 -21.04
C SER A 37 -6.98 -11.13 -20.15
N GLY A 38 -6.66 -9.83 -20.23
CA GLY A 38 -7.40 -8.77 -19.55
C GLY A 38 -8.86 -8.70 -19.98
N MET A 39 -9.15 -8.82 -21.28
CA MET A 39 -10.52 -8.86 -21.80
C MET A 39 -11.29 -10.09 -21.29
N LEU A 40 -10.65 -11.27 -21.26
CA LEU A 40 -11.26 -12.49 -20.72
C LEU A 40 -11.60 -12.32 -19.23
N VAL A 41 -10.68 -11.74 -18.44
CA VAL A 41 -10.93 -11.44 -17.02
C VAL A 41 -12.08 -10.44 -16.87
N ALA A 42 -12.14 -9.40 -17.70
CA ALA A 42 -13.23 -8.42 -17.68
C ALA A 42 -14.58 -9.06 -18.03
N LEU A 43 -14.63 -9.94 -19.02
CA LEU A 43 -15.83 -10.70 -19.39
C LEU A 43 -16.28 -11.64 -18.27
N LEU A 44 -15.35 -12.35 -17.65
CA LEU A 44 -15.64 -13.20 -16.49
C LEU A 44 -16.17 -12.38 -15.31
N PHE A 45 -15.56 -11.22 -15.04
CA PHE A 45 -16.01 -10.30 -14.00
C PHE A 45 -17.44 -9.82 -14.28
N TRP A 46 -17.73 -9.38 -15.52
CA TRP A 46 -19.07 -8.97 -15.93
C TRP A 46 -20.09 -10.09 -15.84
N TRP A 47 -19.69 -11.33 -16.16
CA TRP A 47 -20.59 -12.48 -16.08
C TRP A 47 -20.92 -12.89 -14.63
N VAL A 48 -19.93 -12.84 -13.72
CA VAL A 48 -20.05 -13.35 -12.35
C VAL A 48 -20.46 -12.29 -11.33
N VAL A 49 -19.88 -11.09 -11.38
CA VAL A 49 -20.02 -10.08 -10.31
C VAL A 49 -21.29 -9.25 -10.50
N ARG A 50 -22.03 -9.04 -9.42
CA ARG A 50 -23.26 -8.24 -9.38
C ARG A 50 -23.16 -7.20 -8.26
N GLU A 51 -23.80 -6.05 -8.47
CA GLU A 51 -23.74 -4.92 -7.53
C GLU A 51 -24.50 -5.19 -6.24
N THR A 52 -25.58 -5.96 -6.30
CA THR A 52 -26.42 -6.28 -5.13
C THR A 52 -26.56 -7.79 -4.95
N PRO A 53 -26.66 -8.27 -3.69
CA PRO A 53 -26.94 -9.69 -3.41
C PRO A 53 -28.22 -10.19 -4.10
N GLU A 54 -29.22 -9.32 -4.26
CA GLU A 54 -30.50 -9.64 -4.89
C GLU A 54 -30.36 -9.97 -6.38
N ALA A 55 -29.44 -9.29 -7.08
CA ALA A 55 -29.18 -9.50 -8.50
C ALA A 55 -28.30 -10.74 -8.77
N HIS A 56 -27.70 -11.33 -7.73
CA HIS A 56 -26.84 -12.50 -7.89
C HIS A 56 -27.64 -13.81 -7.88
N PRO A 57 -27.60 -14.62 -8.97
CA PRO A 57 -28.47 -15.79 -9.13
C PRO A 57 -28.21 -16.90 -8.10
N LYS A 58 -27.00 -16.96 -7.52
CA LYS A 58 -26.64 -17.95 -6.49
C LYS A 58 -26.83 -17.46 -5.05
N CYS A 59 -27.26 -16.21 -4.83
CA CYS A 59 -27.42 -15.69 -3.46
C CYS A 59 -28.79 -16.06 -2.90
N ASN A 60 -28.81 -16.88 -1.85
CA ASN A 60 -30.03 -17.40 -1.25
C ASN A 60 -30.67 -16.42 -0.23
N ALA A 61 -31.90 -16.69 0.19
CA ALA A 61 -32.63 -15.81 1.10
C ALA A 61 -31.96 -15.68 2.49
N ALA A 62 -31.31 -16.73 2.99
CA ALA A 62 -30.63 -16.72 4.28
C ALA A 62 -29.37 -15.83 4.25
N GLU A 63 -28.56 -15.92 3.19
CA GLU A 63 -27.41 -15.05 2.97
C GLU A 63 -27.83 -13.59 2.84
N ARG A 64 -28.91 -13.32 2.10
CA ARG A 64 -29.48 -11.96 1.98
C ARG A 64 -29.88 -11.41 3.34
N ALA A 65 -30.49 -12.23 4.20
CA ALA A 65 -30.88 -11.82 5.54
C ALA A 65 -29.68 -11.46 6.42
N VAL A 66 -28.59 -12.26 6.36
CA VAL A 66 -27.35 -11.97 7.09
C VAL A 66 -26.70 -10.67 6.61
N ILE A 67 -26.62 -10.45 5.30
CA ILE A 67 -26.03 -9.24 4.72
C ILE A 67 -26.85 -8.00 5.10
N ARG A 68 -28.18 -8.08 5.01
CA ARG A 68 -29.08 -6.98 5.39
C ARG A 68 -29.03 -6.68 6.89
N ALA A 69 -28.93 -7.69 7.75
CA ALA A 69 -28.80 -7.50 9.19
C ALA A 69 -27.54 -6.71 9.60
N GLY A 70 -26.47 -6.76 8.79
CA GLY A 70 -25.26 -5.96 8.99
C GLY A 70 -25.23 -4.62 8.24
N SER A 71 -26.26 -4.32 7.43
CA SER A 71 -26.32 -3.11 6.61
C SER A 71 -27.19 -2.05 7.28
N ASP A 72 -26.72 -0.80 7.32
CA ASP A 72 -27.52 0.32 7.84
C ASP A 72 -28.74 0.53 6.92
N PRO A 73 -30.00 0.55 7.42
CA PRO A 73 -31.23 0.63 6.60
C PRO A 73 -31.32 1.87 5.69
N LYS A 74 -30.44 2.86 5.90
CA LYS A 74 -30.33 4.10 5.11
C LYS A 74 -29.38 4.02 3.92
N THR A 75 -28.97 2.83 3.49
CA THR A 75 -28.29 2.66 2.20
C THR A 75 -29.31 2.86 1.08
N GLU A 76 -29.63 4.13 0.80
CA GLU A 76 -30.46 4.53 -0.32
C GLU A 76 -29.88 3.98 -1.62
N THR A 77 -30.73 3.30 -2.38
CA THR A 77 -30.43 2.84 -3.74
C THR A 77 -30.40 4.06 -4.68
N GLY A 78 -29.20 4.50 -5.05
CA GLY A 78 -29.00 5.56 -6.04
C GLY A 78 -27.54 5.65 -6.48
N PRO A 79 -27.23 6.24 -7.65
CA PRO A 79 -25.86 6.49 -8.07
C PRO A 79 -25.12 7.28 -6.98
N PRO A 80 -23.84 6.97 -6.71
CA PRO A 80 -23.09 7.67 -5.69
C PRO A 80 -23.11 9.17 -6.00
N PRO A 81 -23.49 10.04 -5.04
CA PRO A 81 -23.47 11.48 -5.28
C PRO A 81 -22.05 11.91 -5.64
N PHE A 82 -21.93 13.04 -6.34
CA PHE A 82 -20.63 13.65 -6.62
C PHE A 82 -19.81 13.74 -5.31
N PRO A 83 -18.49 13.46 -5.34
CA PRO A 83 -17.66 13.45 -4.14
C PRO A 83 -17.89 14.69 -3.28
N PRO A 84 -18.13 14.56 -1.96
CA PRO A 84 -18.30 15.71 -1.09
C PRO A 84 -16.93 16.36 -0.80
N LEU A 85 -16.43 17.12 -1.78
CA LEU A 85 -15.10 17.72 -1.73
C LEU A 85 -14.95 18.67 -0.53
N VAL A 86 -15.99 19.46 -0.22
CA VAL A 86 -15.94 20.42 0.89
C VAL A 86 -15.84 19.71 2.25
N PRO A 87 -16.68 18.70 2.58
CA PRO A 87 -16.48 17.88 3.77
C PRO A 87 -15.10 17.21 3.87
N LEU A 88 -14.59 16.68 2.74
CA LEU A 88 -13.25 16.08 2.72
C LEU A 88 -12.15 17.09 3.07
N ILE A 89 -12.18 18.27 2.45
CA ILE A 89 -11.20 19.34 2.67
C ILE A 89 -11.32 19.94 4.08
N LYS A 90 -12.52 20.03 4.64
CA LYS A 90 -12.73 20.55 6.00
C LYS A 90 -12.41 19.54 7.09
N SER A 91 -12.29 18.24 6.77
CA SER A 91 -12.07 17.18 7.74
C SER A 91 -10.59 17.08 8.14
N PRO A 92 -10.23 17.33 9.41
CA PRO A 92 -8.85 17.16 9.89
C PRO A 92 -8.37 15.71 9.75
N THR A 93 -9.29 14.77 9.91
CA THR A 93 -9.07 13.33 9.81
C THR A 93 -8.64 12.91 8.40
N MET A 94 -9.08 13.62 7.37
CA MET A 94 -8.65 13.42 5.97
C MET A 94 -7.25 13.97 5.71
N TRP A 95 -6.90 15.12 6.30
CA TRP A 95 -5.54 15.66 6.20
C TRP A 95 -4.51 14.81 6.91
N LEU A 96 -4.83 14.29 8.10
CA LEU A 96 -3.98 13.31 8.79
C LEU A 96 -3.80 12.05 7.94
N MET A 97 -4.88 11.56 7.34
CA MET A 97 -4.82 10.42 6.43
C MET A 97 -3.99 10.72 5.16
N GLY A 98 -4.06 11.93 4.62
CA GLY A 98 -3.22 12.38 3.51
C GLY A 98 -1.75 12.45 3.88
N LEU A 99 -1.42 13.05 5.03
CA LEU A 99 -0.05 13.10 5.57
C LEU A 99 0.50 11.69 5.82
N LEU A 100 -0.33 10.80 6.36
CA LEU A 100 0.00 9.39 6.52
C LEU A 100 0.35 8.79 5.17
N GLN A 101 -0.54 8.83 4.18
CA GLN A 101 -0.32 8.27 2.85
C GLN A 101 0.90 8.84 2.13
N TYR A 102 1.12 10.15 2.25
CA TYR A 102 2.30 10.80 1.71
C TYR A 102 3.58 10.23 2.35
N GLY A 103 3.64 10.19 3.69
CA GLY A 103 4.82 9.73 4.44
C GLY A 103 5.19 8.27 4.18
N ILE A 104 4.22 7.35 4.16
CA ILE A 104 4.49 5.94 3.79
C ILE A 104 5.00 5.81 2.37
N ASN A 105 4.41 6.54 1.41
CA ASN A 105 4.86 6.42 0.01
C ASN A 105 6.25 7.01 -0.22
N VAL A 106 6.64 8.05 0.53
CA VAL A 106 8.02 8.56 0.50
C VAL A 106 9.02 7.48 0.88
N GLY A 107 8.75 6.73 1.96
CA GLY A 107 9.63 5.65 2.39
C GLY A 107 9.53 4.37 1.55
N TRP A 108 8.34 4.07 1.00
CA TRP A 108 8.10 2.86 0.23
C TRP A 108 8.69 2.91 -1.18
N VAL A 109 8.69 4.07 -1.85
CA VAL A 109 9.23 4.24 -3.21
C VAL A 109 10.71 3.88 -3.31
N PHE A 110 11.49 4.09 -2.25
CA PHE A 110 12.89 3.67 -2.20
C PHE A 110 13.05 2.18 -2.49
N LEU A 111 12.25 1.33 -1.85
CA LEU A 111 12.33 -0.13 -1.96
C LEU A 111 12.09 -0.64 -3.39
N VAL A 112 11.31 0.10 -4.15
CA VAL A 112 10.96 -0.25 -5.53
C VAL A 112 11.94 0.33 -6.54
N THR A 113 12.32 1.60 -6.35
CA THR A 113 12.99 2.39 -7.39
C THR A 113 14.49 2.48 -7.19
N TRP A 114 14.93 2.68 -5.96
CA TRP A 114 16.31 3.06 -5.64
C TRP A 114 17.10 1.95 -4.97
N LEU A 115 16.43 0.96 -4.37
CA LEU A 115 17.08 -0.18 -3.74
C LEU A 115 18.07 -0.91 -4.68
N PRO A 116 17.73 -1.24 -5.95
CA PRO A 116 18.70 -1.87 -6.85
C PRO A 116 19.92 -0.99 -7.14
N THR A 117 19.69 0.30 -7.34
CA THR A 117 20.75 1.30 -7.57
C THR A 117 21.66 1.44 -6.36
N TYR A 118 21.09 1.51 -5.15
CA TYR A 118 21.85 1.57 -3.90
C TYR A 118 22.70 0.32 -3.69
N LEU A 119 22.13 -0.87 -3.93
CA LEU A 119 22.86 -2.13 -3.82
C LEU A 119 24.06 -2.18 -4.77
N LYS A 120 23.88 -1.70 -6.00
CA LYS A 120 24.94 -1.65 -7.00
C LYS A 120 25.99 -0.58 -6.69
N ASP A 121 25.56 0.67 -6.52
CA ASP A 121 26.47 1.82 -6.54
C ASP A 121 27.09 2.11 -5.16
N VAL A 122 26.44 1.72 -4.06
CA VAL A 122 26.91 1.96 -2.68
C VAL A 122 27.39 0.69 -1.99
N ARG A 123 26.71 -0.44 -2.21
CA ARG A 123 27.05 -1.73 -1.58
C ARG A 123 27.87 -2.66 -2.49
N ASP A 124 28.21 -2.23 -3.70
CA ASP A 124 29.00 -2.97 -4.68
C ASP A 124 28.49 -4.41 -4.91
N VAL A 125 27.17 -4.58 -4.85
CA VAL A 125 26.52 -5.88 -5.05
C VAL A 125 26.32 -6.13 -6.54
N ASP A 126 26.71 -7.33 -6.97
CA ASP A 126 26.44 -7.80 -8.33
C ASP A 126 24.95 -7.63 -8.70
N PRO A 127 24.60 -7.07 -9.88
CA PRO A 127 23.23 -6.79 -10.25
C PRO A 127 22.28 -8.00 -10.20
N LYS A 128 22.77 -9.22 -10.48
CA LYS A 128 21.94 -10.43 -10.41
C LYS A 128 21.61 -10.77 -8.97
N VAL A 129 22.58 -10.65 -8.06
CA VAL A 129 22.36 -10.82 -6.62
C VAL A 129 21.47 -9.71 -6.06
N GLY A 130 21.70 -8.46 -6.48
CA GLY A 130 20.88 -7.30 -6.10
C GLY A 130 19.41 -7.43 -6.53
N GLY A 131 19.15 -8.02 -7.70
CA GLY A 131 17.80 -8.35 -8.15
C GLY A 131 17.10 -9.39 -7.26
N TRP A 132 17.82 -10.44 -6.85
CA TRP A 132 17.30 -11.42 -5.88
C TRP A 132 17.04 -10.79 -4.51
N MET A 133 17.97 -9.96 -4.02
CA MET A 133 17.81 -9.22 -2.77
C MET A 133 16.58 -8.30 -2.80
N SER A 134 16.36 -7.58 -3.90
CA SER A 134 15.17 -6.73 -4.08
C SER A 134 13.88 -7.55 -4.09
N THR A 135 13.91 -8.74 -4.70
CA THR A 135 12.78 -9.69 -4.69
C THR A 135 12.47 -10.17 -3.27
N LEU A 136 13.48 -10.47 -2.45
CA LEU A 136 13.30 -10.86 -1.06
C LEU A 136 12.62 -9.75 -0.25
N VAL A 137 13.03 -8.49 -0.44
CA VAL A 137 12.42 -7.33 0.23
C VAL A 137 10.94 -7.21 -0.14
N LEU A 138 10.59 -7.28 -1.43
CA LEU A 138 9.20 -7.21 -1.86
C LEU A 138 8.38 -8.44 -1.38
N GLY A 139 9.01 -9.62 -1.33
CA GLY A 139 8.41 -10.84 -0.79
C GLY A 139 8.06 -10.71 0.70
N ALA A 140 8.90 -10.05 1.49
CA ALA A 140 8.59 -9.74 2.89
C ALA A 140 7.34 -8.86 3.01
N GLY A 141 7.15 -7.89 2.10
CA GLY A 141 5.93 -7.08 2.02
C GLY A 141 4.66 -7.91 1.78
N ILE A 142 4.73 -8.90 0.89
CA ILE A 142 3.62 -9.83 0.64
C ILE A 142 3.20 -10.57 1.92
N LEU A 143 4.19 -11.07 2.69
CA LEU A 143 3.93 -11.74 3.97
C LEU A 143 3.33 -10.78 5.01
N GLY A 144 3.81 -9.54 5.06
CA GLY A 144 3.26 -8.50 5.92
C GLY A 144 1.79 -8.24 5.63
N MET A 145 1.43 -8.09 4.35
CA MET A 145 0.04 -7.82 3.98
C MET A 145 -0.91 -8.97 4.33
N LEU A 146 -0.45 -10.22 4.25
CA LEU A 146 -1.24 -11.40 4.66
C LEU A 146 -1.50 -11.43 6.16
N SER A 147 -0.52 -11.03 6.99
CA SER A 147 -0.68 -10.98 8.45
C SER A 147 -1.46 -9.75 8.94
N GLY A 148 -1.45 -8.66 8.18
CA GLY A 148 -2.08 -7.39 8.56
C GLY A 148 -3.60 -7.44 8.73
N GLY A 149 -4.29 -8.23 7.90
CA GLY A 149 -5.76 -8.38 7.97
C GLY A 149 -6.21 -8.98 9.31
N PRO A 150 -5.80 -10.22 9.63
CA PRO A 150 -6.11 -10.86 10.91
C PRO A 150 -5.69 -10.01 12.12
N LEU A 151 -4.51 -9.37 12.05
CA LEU A 151 -4.05 -8.49 13.13
C LEU A 151 -5.01 -7.31 13.35
N THR A 152 -5.43 -6.65 12.28
CA THR A 152 -6.37 -5.53 12.34
C THR A 152 -7.74 -5.96 12.85
N ASP A 153 -8.22 -7.14 12.44
CA ASP A 153 -9.50 -7.68 12.90
C ASP A 153 -9.48 -8.00 14.40
N ILE A 154 -8.41 -8.65 14.88
CA ILE A 154 -8.21 -8.94 16.30
C ILE A 154 -8.12 -7.63 17.10
N ALA A 155 -7.34 -6.66 16.62
CA ALA A 155 -7.19 -5.37 17.29
C ALA A 155 -8.53 -4.60 17.36
N SER A 156 -9.32 -4.62 16.28
CA SER A 156 -10.63 -3.97 16.22
C SER A 156 -11.66 -4.60 17.15
N ARG A 157 -11.64 -5.93 17.29
CA ARG A 157 -12.52 -6.65 18.24
C ARG A 157 -12.16 -6.38 19.70
N ARG A 158 -10.88 -6.20 20.02
CA ARG A 158 -10.40 -6.02 21.41
C ARG A 158 -10.36 -4.57 21.87
N LEU A 159 -10.03 -3.64 20.98
CA LEU A 159 -9.71 -2.24 21.32
C LEU A 159 -10.72 -1.24 20.74
N GLY A 160 -11.74 -1.74 20.01
CA GLY A 160 -12.70 -0.94 19.28
C GLY A 160 -12.16 -0.44 17.93
N VAL A 161 -13.05 0.05 17.07
CA VAL A 161 -12.74 0.38 15.66
C VAL A 161 -11.63 1.43 15.56
N ARG A 162 -11.70 2.54 16.31
CA ARG A 162 -10.67 3.58 16.30
C ARG A 162 -9.26 3.02 16.55
N TRP A 163 -9.05 2.41 17.70
CA TRP A 163 -7.72 1.93 18.11
C TRP A 163 -7.31 0.65 17.38
N GLY A 164 -8.28 -0.16 16.96
CA GLY A 164 -8.05 -1.34 16.14
C GLY A 164 -7.52 -1.04 14.73
N ARG A 165 -7.83 0.14 14.18
CA ARG A 165 -7.17 0.62 12.94
C ARG A 165 -5.86 1.35 13.24
N SER A 166 -5.86 2.24 14.22
CA SER A 166 -4.73 3.15 14.49
C SER A 166 -3.49 2.45 15.08
N LEU A 167 -3.65 1.56 16.07
CA LEU A 167 -2.50 0.93 16.74
C LEU A 167 -1.67 0.02 15.83
N PRO A 168 -2.26 -0.85 14.99
CA PRO A 168 -1.48 -1.60 14.02
C PRO A 168 -0.67 -0.69 13.09
N MET A 169 -1.25 0.42 12.60
CA MET A 169 -0.52 1.40 11.78
C MET A 169 0.65 2.02 12.53
N ILE A 170 0.42 2.52 13.76
CA ILE A 170 1.45 3.14 14.59
C ILE A 170 2.60 2.16 14.82
N GLY A 171 2.30 0.91 15.21
CA GLY A 171 3.31 -0.11 15.44
C GLY A 171 4.12 -0.44 14.18
N CYS A 172 3.44 -0.57 13.03
CA CYS A 172 4.09 -0.79 11.75
C CYS A 172 5.05 0.35 11.39
N TYR A 173 4.61 1.60 11.52
CA TYR A 173 5.41 2.76 11.16
C TYR A 173 6.56 3.01 12.14
N ALA A 174 6.38 2.70 13.43
CA ALA A 174 7.46 2.71 14.39
C ALA A 174 8.54 1.66 14.04
N VAL A 175 8.14 0.45 13.66
CA VAL A 175 9.07 -0.60 13.20
C VAL A 175 9.80 -0.17 11.93
N ALA A 176 9.07 0.35 10.94
CA ALA A 176 9.66 0.84 9.69
C ALA A 176 10.64 2.01 9.93
N LEU A 177 10.28 2.95 10.81
CA LEU A 177 11.13 4.06 11.24
C LEU A 177 12.44 3.55 11.85
N VAL A 178 12.37 2.67 12.85
CA VAL A 178 13.55 2.12 13.51
C VAL A 178 14.41 1.32 12.53
N ALA A 179 13.78 0.54 11.64
CA ALA A 179 14.49 -0.25 10.64
C ALA A 179 15.26 0.65 9.64
N TYR A 180 14.67 1.75 9.16
CA TYR A 180 15.43 2.69 8.32
C TYR A 180 16.52 3.43 9.09
N LEU A 181 16.28 3.86 10.33
CA LEU A 181 17.33 4.46 11.16
C LEU A 181 18.48 3.48 11.42
N SER A 182 18.21 2.18 11.50
CA SER A 182 19.27 1.18 11.67
C SER A 182 20.19 1.10 10.45
N CYS A 183 19.70 1.40 9.24
CA CYS A 183 20.49 1.35 8.00
C CYS A 183 21.71 2.28 8.02
N LEU A 184 21.68 3.33 8.83
CA LEU A 184 22.79 4.29 9.05
C LEU A 184 24.04 3.65 9.66
N LYS A 185 23.92 2.44 10.23
CA LYS A 185 25.02 1.75 10.91
C LYS A 185 25.31 0.37 10.34
N LEU A 186 24.56 -0.06 9.33
CA LEU A 186 24.65 -1.42 8.78
C LEU A 186 25.64 -1.48 7.63
N GLU A 187 26.83 -2.04 7.88
CA GLU A 187 27.88 -2.16 6.86
C GLU A 187 27.63 -3.33 5.89
N SER A 188 27.07 -4.45 6.38
CA SER A 188 26.80 -5.62 5.56
C SER A 188 25.57 -5.43 4.66
N ALA A 189 25.70 -5.80 3.38
CA ALA A 189 24.58 -5.79 2.43
C ALA A 189 23.41 -6.68 2.92
N TRP A 190 23.69 -7.81 3.54
CA TRP A 190 22.64 -8.73 4.03
C TRP A 190 21.92 -8.21 5.27
N SER A 191 22.62 -7.54 6.18
CA SER A 191 21.97 -6.92 7.34
C SER A 191 21.12 -5.72 6.89
N PHE A 192 21.59 -4.95 5.91
CA PHE A 192 20.80 -3.91 5.26
C PHE A 192 19.52 -4.48 4.63
N ILE A 193 19.64 -5.57 3.86
CA ILE A 193 18.47 -6.26 3.26
C ILE A 193 17.49 -6.76 4.32
N ALA A 194 17.97 -7.29 5.45
CA ALA A 194 17.09 -7.67 6.54
C ALA A 194 16.32 -6.47 7.11
N ALA A 195 16.98 -5.33 7.30
CA ALA A 195 16.35 -4.11 7.78
C ALA A 195 15.31 -3.57 6.79
N VAL A 196 15.65 -3.43 5.50
CA VAL A 196 14.68 -2.93 4.50
C VAL A 196 13.57 -3.94 4.17
N SER A 197 13.81 -5.24 4.36
CA SER A 197 12.75 -6.27 4.32
C SER A 197 11.76 -6.08 5.47
N LEU A 198 12.25 -5.71 6.67
CA LEU A 198 11.39 -5.40 7.81
C LEU A 198 10.57 -4.12 7.55
N VAL A 199 11.15 -3.11 6.88
CA VAL A 199 10.40 -1.94 6.41
C VAL A 199 9.27 -2.36 5.47
N ALA A 200 9.58 -3.17 4.45
CA ALA A 200 8.59 -3.66 3.49
C ALA A 200 7.45 -4.43 4.18
N PHE A 201 7.81 -5.38 5.05
CA PHE A 201 6.87 -6.18 5.84
C PHE A 201 5.96 -5.30 6.69
N ALA A 202 6.51 -4.39 7.49
CA ALA A 202 5.74 -3.55 8.39
C ALA A 202 4.81 -2.61 7.62
N THR A 203 5.31 -1.99 6.55
CA THR A 203 4.53 -1.09 5.71
C THR A 203 3.35 -1.79 5.08
N ASP A 204 3.58 -2.95 4.46
CA ASP A 204 2.52 -3.70 3.81
C ASP A 204 1.56 -4.37 4.82
N MET A 205 2.02 -4.69 6.03
CA MET A 205 1.16 -5.14 7.13
C MET A 205 0.16 -4.08 7.59
N SER A 206 0.48 -2.79 7.45
CA SER A 206 -0.44 -1.70 7.79
C SER A 206 -1.56 -1.50 6.75
N VAL A 207 -1.36 -1.97 5.51
CA VAL A 207 -2.27 -1.72 4.37
C VAL A 207 -3.71 -2.15 4.68
N PRO A 208 -4.00 -3.36 5.18
CA PRO A 208 -5.37 -3.75 5.52
C PRO A 208 -6.06 -2.78 6.49
N ALA A 209 -5.34 -2.27 7.50
CA ALA A 209 -5.88 -1.29 8.44
C ALA A 209 -6.21 0.03 7.75
N ILE A 210 -5.37 0.49 6.81
CA ILE A 210 -5.56 1.75 6.07
C ILE A 210 -6.81 1.67 5.20
N TRP A 211 -6.97 0.57 4.48
CA TRP A 211 -8.11 0.36 3.61
C TRP A 211 -9.40 0.24 4.42
N ALA A 212 -9.38 -0.51 5.52
CA ALA A 212 -10.54 -0.63 6.40
C ALA A 212 -10.90 0.71 7.06
N TYR A 213 -9.91 1.49 7.48
CA TYR A 213 -10.13 2.85 7.99
C TYR A 213 -10.82 3.76 6.97
N MET A 214 -10.41 3.72 5.69
CA MET A 214 -11.07 4.51 4.64
C MET A 214 -12.52 4.07 4.40
N GLN A 215 -12.83 2.79 4.58
CA GLN A 215 -14.19 2.28 4.53
C GLN A 215 -15.02 2.77 5.73
N ASP A 216 -14.47 2.66 6.94
CA ASP A 216 -15.11 3.08 8.19
C ASP A 216 -15.46 4.59 8.19
N VAL A 217 -14.52 5.43 7.74
CA VAL A 217 -14.68 6.89 7.67
C VAL A 217 -15.52 7.33 6.46
N GLY A 218 -15.44 6.59 5.35
CA GLY A 218 -16.07 6.98 4.10
C GLY A 218 -17.57 6.78 4.04
N GLY A 219 -18.12 5.72 4.64
CA GLY A 219 -19.56 5.43 4.57
C GLY A 219 -20.10 5.44 3.13
N ARG A 220 -21.01 6.36 2.80
CA ARG A 220 -21.51 6.54 1.41
C ARG A 220 -20.46 7.12 0.45
N ASN A 221 -19.46 7.80 1.00
CA ASN A 221 -18.42 8.54 0.28
C ASN A 221 -17.10 7.77 0.20
N THR A 222 -17.11 6.46 0.45
CA THR A 222 -15.90 5.62 0.48
C THR A 222 -15.05 5.78 -0.77
N ALA A 223 -15.64 5.79 -1.97
CA ALA A 223 -14.87 5.99 -3.21
C ALA A 223 -14.08 7.31 -3.21
N ALA A 224 -14.67 8.40 -2.73
CA ALA A 224 -14.02 9.70 -2.64
C ALA A 224 -12.90 9.72 -1.58
N VAL A 225 -13.12 9.08 -0.42
CA VAL A 225 -12.10 8.92 0.62
C VAL A 225 -10.91 8.10 0.13
N PHE A 226 -11.16 7.03 -0.64
CA PHE A 226 -10.11 6.26 -1.30
C PHE A 226 -9.35 7.07 -2.35
N GLY A 227 -10.06 7.89 -3.13
CA GLY A 227 -9.46 8.82 -4.08
C GLY A 227 -8.53 9.82 -3.40
N TRP A 228 -8.97 10.44 -2.30
CA TRP A 228 -8.15 11.35 -1.49
C TRP A 228 -6.87 10.67 -0.99
N GLY A 229 -7.00 9.47 -0.42
CA GLY A 229 -5.86 8.70 0.07
C GLY A 229 -4.83 8.37 -1.00
N ASN A 230 -5.30 7.83 -2.12
CA ASN A 230 -4.43 7.47 -3.23
C ASN A 230 -3.78 8.70 -3.86
N MET A 231 -4.49 9.83 -3.95
CA MET A 231 -3.91 11.09 -4.43
C MET A 231 -2.71 11.51 -3.59
N TRP A 232 -2.84 11.57 -2.27
CA TRP A 232 -1.73 11.95 -1.38
C TRP A 232 -0.60 10.91 -1.37
N GLY A 233 -0.92 9.62 -1.48
CA GLY A 233 0.07 8.56 -1.63
C GLY A 233 0.89 8.71 -2.91
N ASN A 234 0.21 8.90 -4.04
CA ASN A 234 0.86 9.13 -5.33
C ASN A 234 1.64 10.44 -5.37
N LEU A 235 1.19 11.49 -4.68
CA LEU A 235 1.96 12.72 -4.51
C LEU A 235 3.28 12.44 -3.76
N GLY A 236 3.24 11.67 -2.67
CA GLY A 236 4.45 11.25 -1.95
C GLY A 236 5.38 10.42 -2.83
N ALA A 237 4.82 9.51 -3.63
CA ALA A 237 5.59 8.71 -4.57
C ALA A 237 6.22 9.55 -5.68
N ALA A 238 5.51 10.55 -6.20
CA ALA A 238 5.97 11.42 -7.28
C ALA A 238 7.02 12.45 -6.81
N THR A 239 6.92 12.95 -5.58
CA THR A 239 7.91 13.90 -5.04
C THR A 239 9.22 13.21 -4.66
N THR A 240 9.19 11.93 -4.31
CA THR A 240 10.38 11.21 -3.81
C THR A 240 11.55 11.18 -4.80
N PRO A 241 11.37 10.81 -6.08
CA PRO A 241 12.44 10.88 -7.08
C PRO A 241 12.98 12.29 -7.35
N LEU A 242 12.25 13.34 -6.98
CA LEU A 242 12.72 14.73 -7.08
C LEU A 242 13.50 15.13 -5.82
N LEU A 243 13.03 14.69 -4.64
CA LEU A 243 13.62 15.03 -3.35
C LEU A 243 14.92 14.28 -3.09
N VAL A 244 14.98 12.97 -3.40
CA VAL A 244 16.16 12.13 -3.10
C VAL A 244 17.43 12.67 -3.76
N PRO A 245 17.48 12.95 -5.07
CA PRO A 245 18.67 13.52 -5.69
C PRO A 245 19.06 14.89 -5.12
N VAL A 246 18.09 15.76 -4.82
CA VAL A 246 18.36 17.07 -4.21
C VAL A 246 18.97 16.92 -2.83
N VAL A 247 18.46 15.98 -2.03
CA VAL A 247 18.97 15.68 -0.70
C VAL A 247 20.40 15.15 -0.78
N LEU A 248 20.64 14.16 -1.64
CA LEU A 248 21.97 13.58 -1.83
C LEU A 248 22.96 14.63 -2.37
N GLN A 249 22.64 15.37 -3.43
CA GLN A 249 23.55 16.37 -4.00
C GLN A 249 23.91 17.51 -3.03
N ARG A 250 23.03 17.84 -2.09
CA ARG A 250 23.22 18.99 -1.19
C ARG A 250 23.89 18.63 0.13
N TRP A 251 23.65 17.42 0.63
CA TRP A 251 24.07 17.02 1.98
C TRP A 251 24.87 15.72 2.04
N ASP A 252 24.77 14.84 1.04
CA ASP A 252 25.60 13.63 0.99
C ASP A 252 27.00 14.01 0.52
N THR A 253 27.99 13.82 1.39
CA THR A 253 29.39 14.20 1.15
C THR A 253 30.31 12.99 0.95
N ASN A 254 29.87 11.81 1.33
CA ASN A 254 30.67 10.59 1.37
C ASN A 254 30.06 9.43 0.54
N GLY A 255 28.88 9.63 -0.05
CA GLY A 255 28.22 8.67 -0.93
C GLY A 255 27.51 7.54 -0.17
N ASP A 256 27.26 7.68 1.13
CA ASP A 256 26.68 6.62 1.97
C ASP A 256 25.14 6.61 1.99
N TRP A 257 24.50 7.65 1.44
CA TRP A 257 23.06 7.85 1.36
C TRP A 257 22.34 7.95 2.72
N HIS A 258 23.06 8.26 3.80
CA HIS A 258 22.47 8.42 5.12
C HIS A 258 21.36 9.47 5.14
N GLU A 259 21.51 10.57 4.42
CA GLU A 259 20.52 11.64 4.32
C GLU A 259 19.24 11.17 3.63
N ALA A 260 19.33 10.25 2.65
CA ALA A 260 18.16 9.64 2.04
C ALA A 260 17.42 8.74 3.05
N PHE A 261 18.14 7.94 3.85
CA PHE A 261 17.52 7.13 4.89
C PHE A 261 16.88 7.97 6.00
N LEU A 262 17.47 9.11 6.34
CA LEU A 262 16.85 10.09 7.25
C LEU A 262 15.57 10.68 6.64
N LEU A 263 15.56 11.04 5.36
CA LEU A 263 14.35 11.50 4.65
C LEU A 263 13.23 10.46 4.73
N PHE A 264 13.53 9.19 4.43
CA PHE A 264 12.54 8.12 4.50
C PHE A 264 12.06 7.87 5.94
N SER A 265 12.96 7.96 6.91
CA SER A 265 12.64 7.88 8.35
C SER A 265 11.68 9.00 8.76
N VAL A 266 11.92 10.24 8.33
CA VAL A 266 11.02 11.37 8.56
C VAL A 266 9.63 11.11 7.95
N GLY A 267 9.58 10.49 6.76
CA GLY A 267 8.32 10.06 6.15
C GLY A 267 7.51 9.09 7.03
N TYR A 268 8.15 8.05 7.57
CA TYR A 268 7.49 7.12 8.49
C TYR A 268 7.16 7.74 9.84
N LEU A 269 7.98 8.66 10.35
CA LEU A 269 7.67 9.40 11.56
C LEU A 269 6.42 10.26 11.38
N ALA A 270 6.31 10.98 10.25
CA ALA A 270 5.12 11.75 9.91
C ALA A 270 3.89 10.84 9.79
N ALA A 271 4.03 9.68 9.15
CA ALA A 271 2.95 8.71 9.03
C ALA A 271 2.52 8.13 10.39
N MET A 272 3.46 7.85 11.28
CA MET A 272 3.23 7.39 12.64
C MET A 272 2.47 8.44 13.47
N LEU A 273 2.93 9.69 13.46
CA LEU A 273 2.29 10.79 14.17
C LEU A 273 0.87 11.04 13.64
N ALA A 274 0.70 11.00 12.32
CA ALA A 274 -0.61 11.11 11.70
C ALA A 274 -1.54 9.96 12.11
N ALA A 275 -1.03 8.72 12.16
CA ALA A 275 -1.77 7.54 12.60
C ALA A 275 -2.19 7.60 14.08
N MET A 276 -1.52 8.37 14.94
CA MET A 276 -1.98 8.63 16.31
C MET A 276 -3.21 9.55 16.35
N GLY A 277 -3.32 10.45 15.38
CA GLY A 277 -4.41 11.43 15.30
C GLY A 277 -5.67 10.94 14.56
N ILE A 278 -5.56 9.89 13.73
CA ILE A 278 -6.72 9.39 12.98
C ILE A 278 -7.82 8.84 13.90
N ASN A 279 -9.06 9.01 13.48
CA ASN A 279 -10.22 8.54 14.24
C ASN A 279 -11.27 7.93 13.30
N ALA A 280 -11.30 6.59 13.27
CA ALA A 280 -12.23 5.82 12.44
C ALA A 280 -13.70 6.05 12.78
N ASN A 281 -14.01 6.58 13.97
CA ASN A 281 -15.39 6.84 14.38
C ASN A 281 -15.95 8.15 13.81
N ARG A 282 -15.10 9.01 13.21
CA ARG A 282 -15.53 10.28 12.62
C ARG A 282 -15.76 10.07 11.12
N LYS A 283 -17.02 9.85 10.74
CA LYS A 283 -17.43 9.75 9.34
C LYS A 283 -17.29 11.09 8.63
N VAL A 284 -17.01 11.07 7.33
CA VAL A 284 -17.05 12.25 6.47
C VAL A 284 -18.45 12.37 5.89
N GLU A 285 -19.23 13.31 6.44
CA GLU A 285 -20.58 13.69 6.03
C GLU A 285 -20.61 15.13 5.50
#